data_AF-A0A8I2YSS9-F1
#
_entry.id   AF-A0A8I2YSS9-F1
#
_cell.length_a   1.000
_cell.length_b   1.000
_cell.length_c   1.000
_cell.angle_alpha   90.00
_cell.angle_beta   90.00
_cell.angle_gamma   90.00
#
_symmetry.space_group_name_H-M   'P 1'
#
loop_
_entity.id
_entity.type
_entity.pdbx_description
1 polymer ?
#
loop_
_entity_poly.entity_id
_entity_poly.type
_entity_poly.pdbx_seq_one_letter_code
_entity_poly.pdbx_strand_id
1 'polypeptide(L)'
;MHKQDTGCTGERDKVQYVPMNAYGWGTMMRDYCYLEDVGRKVSECGNDIVRGGYMGNTGASKAASMHKFSRGRKSTTGRSKRDALRNYLETLGIDVEFLPAGMERRHLNQSTFDQK
;
A
#
# COMPACT_ATOMS: atom_id res chain seq x y z
N MET A 1 -20.87 6.99 32.79
CA MET A 1 -20.62 6.86 31.33
C MET A 1 -19.63 5.72 31.13
N HIS A 2 -20.00 4.60 30.50
CA HIS A 2 -19.20 3.35 30.47
C HIS A 2 -17.69 3.55 30.20
N LYS A 3 -17.32 4.40 29.24
CA LYS A 3 -15.92 4.68 28.90
C LYS A 3 -15.15 5.46 29.99
N GLN A 4 -15.81 6.36 30.71
CA GLN A 4 -15.23 7.13 31.81
C GLN A 4 -15.14 6.30 33.10
N ASP A 5 -16.09 5.37 33.31
CA ASP A 5 -16.18 4.59 34.54
C ASP A 5 -15.32 3.30 34.50
N THR A 6 -15.08 2.74 33.30
CA THR A 6 -14.33 1.47 33.13
C THR A 6 -12.94 1.62 32.50
N GLY A 7 -12.56 2.83 32.09
CA GLY A 7 -11.29 3.06 31.37
C GLY A 7 -11.20 2.32 30.02
N CYS A 8 -12.34 1.86 29.48
CA CYS A 8 -12.40 1.13 28.22
C CYS A 8 -12.02 2.05 27.04
N THR A 9 -10.96 1.68 26.31
CA THR A 9 -10.49 2.39 25.10
C THR A 9 -11.56 2.39 23.99
N GLY A 10 -12.47 1.41 24.04
CA GLY A 10 -13.45 1.15 22.98
C GLY A 10 -12.80 0.62 21.70
N GLU A 11 -11.51 0.32 21.74
CA GLU A 11 -10.76 -0.28 20.64
C GLU A 11 -10.88 -1.81 20.77
N ARG A 12 -11.34 -2.45 19.71
CA ARG A 12 -11.65 -3.87 19.71
C ARG A 12 -10.57 -4.61 18.93
N ASP A 13 -9.97 -5.61 19.56
CA ASP A 13 -9.06 -6.52 18.86
C ASP A 13 -9.87 -7.37 17.86
N LYS A 14 -9.60 -7.14 16.56
CA LYS A 14 -10.28 -7.80 15.45
C LYS A 14 -9.71 -9.18 15.14
N VAL A 15 -8.52 -9.50 15.66
CA VAL A 15 -7.79 -10.75 15.37
C VAL A 15 -7.63 -11.64 16.60
N GLN A 16 -8.32 -11.29 17.71
CA GLN A 16 -8.32 -12.07 18.93
C GLN A 16 -8.82 -13.49 18.66
N TYR A 17 -8.05 -14.48 19.12
CA TYR A 17 -8.48 -15.88 19.08
C TYR A 17 -9.76 -16.09 19.90
N VAL A 18 -10.73 -16.77 19.29
CA VAL A 18 -11.96 -17.20 19.96
C VAL A 18 -12.02 -18.72 19.93
N PRO A 19 -12.11 -19.40 21.09
CA PRO A 19 -12.21 -20.85 21.11
C PRO A 19 -13.52 -21.30 20.48
N MET A 20 -13.50 -22.47 19.83
CA MET A 20 -14.61 -22.94 18.98
C MET A 20 -15.95 -23.03 19.73
N ASN A 21 -15.91 -23.40 21.01
CA ASN A 21 -17.09 -23.48 21.87
C ASN A 21 -17.75 -22.11 22.16
N ALA A 22 -17.02 -21.00 21.97
CA ALA A 22 -17.50 -19.63 22.15
C ALA A 22 -17.70 -18.91 20.80
N TYR A 23 -17.49 -19.59 19.67
CA TYR A 23 -17.62 -19.01 18.34
C TYR A 23 -19.09 -18.92 17.92
N GLY A 24 -19.74 -17.82 18.31
CA GLY A 24 -21.13 -17.53 17.95
C GLY A 24 -21.27 -16.74 16.64
N TRP A 25 -22.53 -16.54 16.22
CA TRP A 25 -22.91 -15.73 15.06
C TRP A 25 -22.29 -14.32 15.07
N GLY A 26 -22.28 -13.66 16.23
CA GLY A 26 -21.70 -12.33 16.36
C GLY A 26 -20.17 -12.29 16.21
N THR A 27 -19.46 -13.40 16.35
CA THR A 27 -18.02 -13.49 16.03
C THR A 27 -17.84 -13.76 14.55
N MET A 28 -18.62 -14.69 13.98
CA MET A 28 -18.63 -14.95 12.54
C MET A 28 -18.89 -13.70 11.71
N MET A 29 -19.92 -12.92 12.04
CA MET A 29 -20.25 -11.71 11.29
C MET A 29 -19.13 -10.65 11.38
N ARG A 30 -18.45 -10.58 12.53
CA ARG A 30 -17.32 -9.67 12.72
C ARG A 30 -16.14 -10.07 11.85
N ASP A 31 -15.82 -11.35 11.81
CA ASP A 31 -14.72 -11.89 11.00
C ASP A 31 -15.02 -11.71 9.51
N TYR A 32 -16.27 -11.94 9.09
CA TYR A 32 -16.71 -11.67 7.72
C TYR A 32 -16.50 -10.20 7.33
N CYS A 33 -17.01 -9.25 8.12
CA CYS A 33 -16.81 -7.82 7.83
C CYS A 33 -15.32 -7.44 7.82
N TYR A 34 -14.52 -8.01 8.72
CA TYR A 34 -13.08 -7.76 8.75
C TYR A 34 -12.38 -8.28 7.49
N LEU A 35 -12.70 -9.49 7.04
CA LEU A 35 -12.12 -10.06 5.82
C LEU A 35 -12.52 -9.28 4.57
N GLU A 36 -13.76 -8.79 4.49
CA GLU A 36 -14.21 -7.89 3.42
C GLU A 36 -13.42 -6.57 3.40
N ASP A 37 -13.24 -5.94 4.55
CA ASP A 37 -12.43 -4.72 4.67
C ASP A 37 -10.98 -4.95 4.23
N VAL A 38 -10.38 -6.08 4.65
CA VAL A 38 -9.03 -6.47 4.25
C VAL A 38 -8.98 -6.73 2.73
N GLY A 39 -9.95 -7.43 2.16
CA GLY A 39 -10.03 -7.71 0.72
C GLY A 39 -10.08 -6.44 -0.13
N ARG A 40 -10.83 -5.42 0.32
CA ARG A 40 -10.86 -4.10 -0.34
C ARG A 40 -9.51 -3.41 -0.29
N LYS A 41 -8.87 -3.36 0.88
CA LYS A 41 -7.54 -2.76 1.04
C LYS A 41 -6.48 -3.45 0.19
N VAL A 42 -6.49 -4.79 0.14
CA VAL A 42 -5.57 -5.56 -0.71
C VAL A 42 -5.79 -5.23 -2.19
N SER A 43 -7.04 -5.10 -2.62
CA SER A 43 -7.37 -4.70 -3.99
C SER A 43 -6.90 -3.28 -4.31
N GLU A 44 -7.07 -2.33 -3.39
CA GLU A 44 -6.55 -0.96 -3.51
C GLU A 44 -5.02 -0.94 -3.61
N CYS A 45 -4.32 -1.63 -2.70
CA CYS A 45 -2.87 -1.76 -2.73
C CYS A 45 -2.38 -2.42 -4.02
N GLY A 46 -3.03 -3.50 -4.47
CA GLY A 46 -2.73 -4.18 -5.73
C GLY A 46 -2.87 -3.25 -6.94
N ASN A 47 -3.96 -2.49 -7.01
CA ASN A 47 -4.17 -1.49 -8.05
C ASN A 47 -3.11 -0.38 -8.03
N ASP A 48 -2.69 0.07 -6.85
CA ASP A 48 -1.63 1.07 -6.71
C ASP A 48 -0.24 0.52 -7.11
N ILE A 49 0.03 -0.77 -6.88
CA ILE A 49 1.24 -1.45 -7.36
C ILE A 49 1.27 -1.48 -8.89
N VAL A 50 0.18 -1.96 -9.52
CA VAL A 50 0.04 -2.05 -10.98
C VAL A 50 0.16 -0.66 -11.60
N ARG A 51 -0.57 0.32 -11.06
CA ARG A 51 -0.58 1.70 -11.56
C ARG A 51 0.73 2.44 -11.30
N GLY A 52 1.45 2.08 -10.23
CA GLY A 52 2.78 2.55 -9.92
C GLY A 52 3.86 2.03 -10.88
N GLY A 53 3.54 1.01 -11.68
CA GLY A 53 4.50 0.36 -12.58
C GLY A 53 5.49 -0.53 -11.84
N TYR A 54 5.18 -0.94 -10.60
CA TYR A 54 6.04 -1.80 -9.79
C TYR A 54 5.95 -3.28 -10.18
N MET A 55 4.90 -3.67 -10.92
CA MET A 55 4.91 -4.92 -11.70
C MET A 55 5.71 -4.71 -12.99
N GLY A 56 6.98 -4.38 -12.83
CA GLY A 56 7.96 -4.29 -13.90
C GLY A 56 8.86 -5.51 -13.87
N ASN A 57 8.59 -6.48 -14.74
CA ASN A 57 9.58 -7.37 -15.32
C ASN A 57 10.10 -8.56 -14.49
N THR A 58 9.21 -9.40 -13.95
CA THR A 58 9.51 -10.84 -13.84
C THR A 58 9.28 -11.50 -15.20
N GLY A 59 10.19 -11.23 -16.15
CA GLY A 59 10.43 -12.01 -17.37
C GLY A 59 9.28 -12.15 -18.38
N ALA A 60 9.08 -11.15 -19.25
CA ALA A 60 8.54 -11.38 -20.60
C ALA A 60 8.78 -10.17 -21.52
N SER A 61 9.91 -10.22 -22.21
CA SER A 61 10.15 -9.75 -23.59
C SER A 61 9.51 -8.44 -24.08
N LYS A 62 10.39 -7.56 -24.60
CA LYS A 62 10.15 -6.73 -25.79
C LYS A 62 9.09 -7.34 -26.72
N ALA A 63 7.86 -6.85 -26.62
CA ALA A 63 6.87 -6.95 -27.67
C ALA A 63 6.06 -5.67 -27.62
N ALA A 64 6.31 -4.82 -28.61
CA ALA A 64 5.50 -3.67 -28.93
C ALA A 64 4.03 -4.08 -29.08
N SER A 65 3.09 -3.23 -28.65
CA SER A 65 2.07 -2.70 -29.55
C SER A 65 1.07 -1.82 -28.78
N MET A 66 1.12 -0.52 -29.07
CA MET A 66 -0.03 0.21 -29.57
C MET A 66 -1.39 0.04 -28.83
N HIS A 67 -1.55 0.73 -27.69
CA HIS A 67 -2.85 1.28 -27.33
C HIS A 67 -2.74 2.75 -26.92
N LYS A 68 -2.86 3.60 -27.95
CA LYS A 68 -3.53 4.90 -27.84
C LYS A 68 -4.88 4.66 -27.18
N PHE A 69 -5.11 5.19 -25.98
CA PHE A 69 -6.37 5.82 -25.60
C PHE A 69 -6.23 6.54 -24.24
N SER A 70 -6.53 7.84 -24.26
CA SER A 70 -7.29 8.54 -23.23
C SER A 70 -6.73 8.53 -21.79
N ARG A 71 -6.10 9.64 -21.42
CA ARG A 71 -6.70 10.74 -20.61
C ARG A 71 -5.61 11.40 -19.79
N GLY A 72 -5.42 12.69 -20.02
CA GLY A 72 -4.60 13.55 -19.17
C GLY A 72 -4.98 13.34 -17.71
N ARG A 73 -4.02 12.90 -16.91
CA ARG A 73 -4.19 12.78 -15.46
C ARG A 73 -2.95 13.37 -14.81
N LYS A 74 -3.15 14.60 -14.33
CA LYS A 74 -2.32 15.42 -13.43
C LYS A 74 -0.88 14.94 -13.28
N SER A 75 0.01 15.76 -13.84
CA SER A 75 1.43 15.85 -13.52
C SER A 75 1.71 15.45 -12.08
N THR A 76 2.42 14.35 -11.95
CA THR A 76 3.04 13.85 -10.74
C THR A 76 4.23 14.74 -10.39
N THR A 77 4.01 15.87 -9.73
CA THR A 77 5.11 16.72 -9.21
C THR A 77 6.05 15.93 -8.29
N GLY A 78 5.60 14.83 -7.69
CA GLY A 78 6.42 13.90 -6.90
C GLY A 78 7.20 12.84 -7.72
N ARG A 79 6.94 12.67 -9.03
CA ARG A 79 7.79 11.81 -9.89
C ARG A 79 9.09 12.51 -10.22
N SER A 80 9.07 13.80 -10.58
CA SER A 80 10.29 14.47 -11.06
C SER A 80 11.43 14.48 -10.03
N LYS A 81 11.15 14.70 -8.74
CA LYS A 81 12.17 14.62 -7.67
C LYS A 81 12.68 13.20 -7.44
N ARG A 82 11.80 12.19 -7.53
CA ARG A 82 12.18 10.77 -7.42
C ARG A 82 13.01 10.32 -8.61
N ASP A 83 12.65 10.77 -9.81
CA ASP A 83 13.36 10.47 -11.05
C ASP A 83 14.73 11.16 -11.04
N ALA A 84 14.82 12.40 -10.54
CA ALA A 84 16.09 13.10 -10.33
C ALA A 84 17.00 12.39 -9.32
N LEU A 85 16.46 11.95 -8.18
CA LEU A 85 17.19 11.14 -7.19
C LEU A 85 17.66 9.81 -7.80
N ARG A 86 16.78 9.11 -8.52
CA ARG A 86 17.12 7.84 -9.19
C ARG A 86 18.29 8.03 -10.15
N ASN A 87 18.19 9.00 -11.05
CA ASN A 87 19.25 9.28 -12.02
C ASN A 87 20.57 9.64 -11.34
N TYR A 88 20.52 10.42 -10.25
CA TYR A 88 21.72 10.75 -9.48
C TYR A 88 22.37 9.50 -8.87
N LEU A 89 21.57 8.64 -8.22
CA LEU A 89 22.08 7.41 -7.62
C LEU A 89 22.59 6.40 -8.65
N GLU A 90 21.99 6.33 -9.84
CA GLU A 90 22.47 5.53 -10.97
C GLU A 90 23.88 5.95 -11.40
N THR A 91 24.20 7.26 -11.41
CA THR A 91 25.57 7.71 -11.72
C THR A 91 26.60 7.29 -10.67
N LEU A 92 26.15 7.07 -9.43
CA LEU A 92 26.97 6.52 -8.35
C LEU A 92 27.01 4.99 -8.35
N GLY A 93 26.29 4.33 -9.27
CA GLY A 93 26.18 2.87 -9.34
C GLY A 93 25.31 2.27 -8.22
N ILE A 94 24.43 3.06 -7.61
CA ILE A 94 23.52 2.62 -6.54
C ILE A 94 22.14 2.38 -7.14
N ASP A 95 21.68 1.13 -7.12
CA ASP A 95 20.32 0.78 -7.53
C ASP A 95 19.32 1.00 -6.39
N VAL A 96 18.18 1.62 -6.70
CA VAL A 96 17.13 1.95 -5.73
C VAL A 96 15.73 1.62 -6.22
N GLU A 97 15.03 0.83 -5.41
CA GLU A 97 13.62 0.52 -5.60
C GLU A 97 12.75 1.36 -4.64
N PHE A 98 11.89 2.20 -5.20
CA PHE A 98 10.90 2.93 -4.40
C PHE A 98 9.70 2.03 -4.13
N LEU A 99 9.14 2.07 -2.93
CA LEU A 99 7.93 1.29 -2.66
C LEU A 99 6.65 2.07 -3.04
N PRO A 100 5.54 1.36 -3.38
CA PRO A 100 4.21 1.92 -3.55
C PRO A 100 3.68 2.74 -2.36
N ALA A 101 2.66 3.55 -2.61
CA ALA A 101 1.88 4.17 -1.53
C ALA A 101 1.14 3.08 -0.72
N GLY A 102 1.07 3.25 0.60
CA GLY A 102 0.41 2.31 1.50
C GLY A 102 1.31 1.19 2.05
N MET A 103 2.55 1.04 1.58
CA MET A 103 3.49 0.10 2.20
C MET A 103 4.11 0.68 3.47
N GLU A 104 3.97 -0.02 4.59
CA GLU A 104 4.47 0.42 5.91
C GLU A 104 5.96 0.78 5.88
N ARG A 105 6.77 -0.02 5.17
CA ARG A 105 8.21 0.26 4.98
C ARG A 105 8.47 1.61 4.28
N ARG A 106 7.56 2.05 3.40
CA ARG A 106 7.64 3.40 2.81
C ARG A 106 7.26 4.48 3.84
N HIS A 107 6.26 4.23 4.66
CA HIS A 107 5.81 5.18 5.70
C HIS A 107 6.86 5.39 6.80
N LEU A 108 7.60 4.34 7.14
CA LEU A 108 8.71 4.40 8.10
C LEU A 108 9.97 5.07 7.51
N ASN A 109 10.06 5.20 6.18
CA ASN A 109 11.21 5.83 5.52
C ASN A 109 11.14 7.35 5.69
N GLN A 110 12.09 7.89 6.46
CA GLN A 110 12.23 9.33 6.73
C GLN A 110 13.33 9.99 5.88
N SER A 111 13.89 9.29 4.90
CA SER A 111 14.95 9.84 4.05
C SER A 111 14.37 10.91 3.11
N THR A 112 15.07 12.03 3.02
CA THR A 112 14.70 13.15 2.13
C THR A 112 15.85 13.42 1.16
N PHE A 113 15.50 13.86 -0.05
CA PHE A 113 16.47 14.26 -1.07
C PHE A 113 16.42 15.78 -1.22
N ASP A 114 17.56 16.42 -1.00
CA ASP A 114 17.77 17.86 -1.15
C ASP A 114 18.87 18.12 -2.17
N GLN A 115 18.51 18.81 -3.26
CA GLN A 115 19.45 19.20 -4.31
C GLN A 115 19.89 20.62 -3.98
N LYS A 116 20.97 20.74 -3.19
CA LYS A 116 21.63 22.02 -2.92
C LYS A 116 22.31 22.57 -4.17
#